data_AF-A0A542UEG2-F1
#
_entry.id   AF-A0A542UEG2-F1
#
_cell.length_a   1.000
_cell.length_b   1.000
_cell.length_c   1.000
_cell.angle_alpha   90.00
_cell.angle_beta   90.00
_cell.angle_gamma   90.00
#
_symmetry.space_group_name_H-M   'P 1'
#
loop_
_entity.id
_entity.type
_entity.pdbx_description
1 polymer ?
#
loop_
_entity_poly.entity_id
_entity_poly.type
_entity_poly.pdbx_seq_one_letter_code
_entity_poly.pdbx_strand_id
1 'polypeptide(L)'
;MCVAGDEARRRPVQLIAGADAALSSSPPDLVVASEYLDELVCWADAEWTDHPYRPVEARPDEADRQTRDYAKDLRHAALPVRVRDEMGRIELSVEVQFLVLCRQPGLDCQIRQDIFYVAGRAAMALDLGHLEAAEREIQRMKQVGSVEPRRSRYG
;
A
#
# COMPACT_ATOMS: atom_id res chain seq x y z
N MET A 1 -4.78 -1.65 -42.40
CA MET A 1 -5.55 -0.74 -41.54
C MET A 1 -5.01 -0.89 -40.12
N CYS A 2 -4.06 -0.04 -39.71
CA CYS A 2 -3.36 -0.12 -38.42
C CYS A 2 -3.27 1.27 -37.75
N VAL A 3 -4.30 2.11 -37.92
CA VAL A 3 -4.29 3.49 -37.40
C VAL A 3 -4.92 3.55 -36.01
N ALA A 4 -5.99 2.78 -35.77
CA ALA A 4 -6.68 2.71 -34.48
C ALA A 4 -5.79 2.18 -33.33
N GLY A 5 -4.90 1.23 -33.61
CA GLY A 5 -3.99 0.68 -32.59
C GLY A 5 -2.83 1.62 -32.21
N ASP A 6 -2.43 2.53 -33.11
CA ASP A 6 -1.40 3.53 -32.85
C ASP A 6 -1.97 4.71 -32.06
N GLU A 7 -3.19 5.14 -32.38
CA GLU A 7 -3.88 6.23 -31.69
C GLU A 7 -4.26 5.84 -30.25
N ALA A 8 -4.75 4.61 -30.06
CA ALA A 8 -5.02 4.04 -28.73
C ALA A 8 -3.76 3.95 -27.84
N ARG A 9 -2.56 3.85 -28.43
CA ARG A 9 -1.28 3.87 -27.69
C ARG A 9 -0.74 5.27 -27.46
N ARG A 10 -1.02 6.22 -28.37
CA ARG A 10 -0.55 7.61 -28.25
C ARG A 10 -1.29 8.40 -27.19
N ARG A 11 -2.60 8.18 -27.05
CA ARG A 11 -3.43 8.94 -26.11
C ARG A 11 -2.97 8.79 -24.65
N PRO A 12 -2.74 7.58 -24.10
CA PRO A 12 -2.23 7.44 -22.74
C PRO A 12 -0.89 8.13 -22.52
N VAL A 13 0.02 8.02 -23.49
CA VAL A 13 1.34 8.66 -23.43
C VAL A 13 1.22 10.18 -23.38
N GLN A 14 0.29 10.76 -24.15
CA GLN A 14 0.02 12.20 -24.13
C GLN A 14 -0.58 12.66 -22.81
N LEU A 15 -1.52 11.91 -22.24
CA LEU A 15 -2.13 12.23 -20.94
C LEU A 15 -1.10 12.17 -19.81
N ILE A 16 -0.26 11.13 -19.78
CA ILE A 16 0.84 11.00 -18.81
C ILE A 16 1.82 12.16 -18.96
N ALA A 17 2.27 12.46 -20.18
CA ALA A 17 3.20 13.56 -20.42
C ALA A 17 2.60 14.92 -20.05
N GLY A 18 1.30 15.12 -20.25
CA GLY A 18 0.57 16.32 -19.84
C GLY A 18 0.53 16.47 -18.31
N ALA A 19 0.19 15.39 -17.60
CA ALA A 19 0.22 15.37 -16.13
C ALA A 19 1.63 15.64 -15.59
N ASP A 20 2.66 14.97 -16.11
CA ASP A 20 4.05 15.16 -15.71
C ASP A 20 4.53 16.60 -15.94
N ALA A 21 4.16 17.21 -17.08
CA ALA A 21 4.50 18.59 -17.39
C ALA A 21 3.83 19.57 -16.41
N ALA A 22 2.55 19.34 -16.07
CA ALA A 22 1.83 20.15 -15.09
C ALA A 22 2.45 20.02 -13.68
N LEU A 23 2.80 18.80 -13.26
CA LEU A 23 3.50 18.52 -11.99
C LEU A 23 4.91 19.14 -11.92
N SER A 24 5.61 19.19 -13.06
CA SER A 24 6.97 19.73 -13.15
C SER A 24 7.03 21.25 -13.32
N SER A 25 5.87 21.91 -13.47
CA SER A 25 5.80 23.38 -13.58
C SER A 25 6.11 24.07 -12.24
N SER A 26 6.38 25.38 -12.29
CA SER A 26 6.70 26.17 -11.08
C SER A 26 5.85 27.45 -11.04
N PRO A 27 4.85 27.53 -10.14
CA PRO A 27 4.42 26.49 -9.21
C PRO A 27 3.76 25.30 -9.92
N PRO A 28 3.76 24.08 -9.34
CA PRO A 28 3.04 22.93 -9.90
C PRO A 28 1.55 23.20 -10.05
N ASP A 29 0.98 22.88 -11.22
CA ASP A 29 -0.46 22.98 -11.47
C ASP A 29 -1.15 21.64 -11.17
N LEU A 30 -1.54 21.48 -9.91
CA LEU A 30 -2.18 20.25 -9.43
C LEU A 30 -3.56 20.02 -10.03
N VAL A 31 -4.27 21.09 -10.41
CA VAL A 31 -5.61 20.98 -11.01
C VAL A 31 -5.48 20.40 -12.40
N VAL A 32 -4.61 20.97 -13.23
CA VAL A 32 -4.36 20.47 -14.60
C VAL A 32 -3.76 19.06 -14.56
N ALA A 33 -2.85 18.78 -13.63
CA ALA A 33 -2.34 17.42 -13.46
C ALA A 33 -3.46 16.42 -13.12
N SER A 34 -4.38 16.79 -12.22
CA SER A 34 -5.54 15.96 -11.87
C SER A 34 -6.45 15.73 -13.06
N GLU A 35 -6.74 16.76 -13.86
CA GLU A 35 -7.59 16.65 -15.05
C GLU A 35 -7.02 15.64 -16.07
N TYR A 36 -5.70 15.68 -16.30
CA TYR A 36 -5.04 14.69 -17.17
C TYR A 36 -5.13 13.26 -16.62
N LEU A 37 -5.00 13.08 -15.31
CA LEU A 37 -5.12 11.78 -14.66
C LEU A 37 -6.57 11.27 -14.68
N ASP A 38 -7.55 12.14 -14.44
CA ASP A 38 -8.97 11.80 -14.54
C ASP A 38 -9.34 11.37 -15.97
N GLU A 39 -8.83 12.07 -16.98
CA GLU A 39 -9.03 11.67 -18.37
C GLU A 39 -8.36 10.31 -18.68
N LEU A 40 -7.18 10.04 -18.11
CA LEU A 40 -6.51 8.74 -18.26
C LEU A 40 -7.32 7.60 -17.64
N VAL A 41 -7.93 7.83 -16.47
CA VAL A 41 -8.83 6.87 -15.81
C VAL A 41 -10.08 6.63 -16.65
N CYS A 42 -10.76 7.69 -17.12
CA CYS A 42 -11.92 7.54 -17.98
C CYS A 42 -11.61 6.79 -19.27
N TRP A 43 -10.45 7.07 -19.89
CA TRP A 43 -9.98 6.34 -21.06
C TRP A 43 -9.72 4.86 -20.74
N ALA A 44 -9.03 4.57 -19.63
CA ALA A 44 -8.72 3.20 -19.23
C ALA A 44 -9.99 2.40 -18.94
N ASP A 45 -10.97 3.01 -18.25
CA ASP A 45 -12.27 2.37 -18.01
C ASP A 45 -13.00 2.06 -19.32
N ALA A 46 -13.00 2.97 -20.29
CA ALA A 46 -13.65 2.72 -21.57
C ALA A 46 -12.94 1.62 -22.40
N GLU A 47 -11.61 1.70 -22.53
CA GLU A 47 -10.84 0.82 -23.41
C GLU A 47 -10.53 -0.54 -22.79
N TRP A 48 -10.40 -0.62 -21.47
CA TRP A 48 -9.98 -1.85 -20.77
C TRP A 48 -11.14 -2.60 -20.12
N THR A 49 -12.39 -2.14 -20.26
CA THR A 49 -13.52 -2.75 -19.54
C THR A 49 -13.63 -4.25 -19.73
N ASP A 50 -13.48 -4.73 -20.97
CA ASP A 50 -13.54 -6.16 -21.32
C ASP A 50 -12.15 -6.78 -21.58
N HIS A 51 -11.07 -6.07 -21.25
CA HIS A 51 -9.73 -6.55 -21.55
C HIS A 51 -9.34 -7.67 -20.57
N PRO A 52 -8.83 -8.83 -21.04
CA PRO A 52 -8.51 -9.98 -20.18
C PRO A 52 -7.41 -9.69 -19.14
N TYR A 53 -6.68 -8.59 -19.32
CA TYR A 53 -5.64 -8.11 -18.41
C TYR A 53 -6.01 -6.81 -17.71
N ARG A 54 -7.30 -6.45 -17.61
CA ARG A 54 -7.74 -5.30 -16.81
C ARG A 54 -7.22 -5.46 -15.38
N PRO A 55 -6.46 -4.48 -14.85
CA PRO A 55 -6.10 -4.49 -13.44
C PRO A 55 -7.37 -4.51 -12.59
N VAL A 56 -7.47 -5.45 -11.67
CA VAL A 56 -8.57 -5.48 -10.69
C VAL A 56 -8.31 -4.40 -9.66
N GLU A 57 -9.38 -3.75 -9.20
CA GLU A 57 -9.29 -2.80 -8.09
C GLU A 57 -8.62 -3.48 -6.88
N ALA A 58 -7.62 -2.80 -6.32
CA ALA A 58 -6.86 -3.32 -5.19
C ALA A 58 -7.79 -3.54 -4.00
N ARG A 59 -7.62 -4.66 -3.29
CA ARG A 59 -8.28 -4.83 -1.99
C ARG A 59 -7.81 -3.74 -1.01
N PRO A 60 -8.59 -3.40 0.03
CA PRO A 60 -8.19 -2.35 0.98
C PRO A 60 -6.78 -2.53 1.54
N ASP A 61 -6.39 -3.76 1.88
CA ASP A 61 -5.05 -4.06 2.39
C ASP A 61 -3.94 -3.93 1.32
N GLU A 62 -4.27 -4.19 0.05
CA GLU A 62 -3.37 -4.01 -1.09
C GLU A 62 -3.20 -2.53 -1.44
N ALA A 63 -4.29 -1.75 -1.42
CA ALA A 63 -4.27 -0.30 -1.60
C ALA A 63 -3.44 0.41 -0.52
N ASP A 64 -3.61 -0.01 0.75
CA ASP A 64 -2.79 0.47 1.87
C ASP A 64 -1.30 0.11 1.67
N ARG A 65 -1.01 -1.09 1.15
CA ARG A 65 0.37 -1.50 0.86
C ARG A 65 0.98 -0.64 -0.25
N GLN A 66 0.26 -0.42 -1.35
CA GLN A 66 0.72 0.43 -2.46
C GLN A 66 0.98 1.87 -2.01
N THR A 67 0.08 2.43 -1.20
CA THR A 67 0.23 3.78 -0.62
C THR A 67 1.49 3.88 0.23
N ARG A 68 1.77 2.86 1.06
CA ARG A 68 2.98 2.82 1.89
C ARG A 68 4.26 2.67 1.06
N ASP A 69 4.24 1.86 0.01
CA ASP A 69 5.40 1.71 -0.88
C ASP A 69 5.74 3.03 -1.57
N TYR A 70 4.73 3.76 -2.06
CA TYR A 70 4.93 5.11 -2.58
C TYR A 70 5.44 6.09 -1.51
N ALA A 71 4.85 6.08 -0.31
CA ALA A 71 5.29 6.93 0.79
C ALA A 71 6.74 6.64 1.20
N LYS A 72 7.19 5.38 1.13
CA LYS A 72 8.56 4.95 1.39
C LYS A 72 9.54 5.59 0.41
N ASP A 73 9.21 5.66 -0.88
CA ASP A 73 10.05 6.32 -1.89
C ASP A 73 10.17 7.83 -1.64
N LEU A 74 9.07 8.48 -1.26
CA LEU A 74 9.09 9.90 -0.88
C LEU A 74 9.94 10.15 0.38
N ARG A 75 9.80 9.29 1.40
CA ARG A 75 10.63 9.33 2.62
C ARG A 75 12.10 9.13 2.30
N HIS A 76 12.42 8.32 1.28
CA HIS A 76 13.78 8.08 0.83
C HIS A 76 14.48 9.36 0.37
N ALA A 77 13.77 10.28 -0.26
CA ALA A 77 14.31 11.58 -0.66
C ALA A 77 14.35 12.59 0.51
N ALA A 78 13.41 12.51 1.45
CA ALA A 78 13.21 13.53 2.48
C ALA A 78 13.95 13.28 3.81
N LEU A 79 14.21 12.03 4.19
CA LEU A 79 14.71 11.68 5.52
C LEU A 79 16.21 11.33 5.53
N PRO A 80 16.93 11.65 6.62
CA PRO A 80 18.31 11.20 6.82
C PRO A 80 18.42 9.66 6.80
N VAL A 81 19.52 9.14 6.26
CA VAL A 81 19.81 7.69 6.16
C VAL A 81 19.53 6.96 7.48
N ARG A 82 20.03 7.46 8.62
CA ARG A 82 19.84 6.80 9.92
C ARG A 82 18.37 6.61 10.32
N VAL A 83 17.52 7.59 10.00
CA VAL A 83 16.08 7.52 10.31
C VAL A 83 15.42 6.52 9.37
N ARG A 84 15.81 6.51 8.09
CA ARG A 84 15.31 5.54 7.10
C ARG A 84 15.67 4.11 7.47
N ASP A 85 16.91 3.86 7.87
CA ASP A 85 17.39 2.54 8.26
C ASP A 85 16.61 2.02 9.48
N GLU A 86 16.38 2.88 10.47
CA GLU A 86 15.63 2.51 11.66
C GLU A 86 14.14 2.25 11.35
N MET A 87 13.51 3.10 10.52
CA MET A 87 12.15 2.87 10.06
C MET A 87 12.05 1.55 9.28
N GLY A 88 12.98 1.29 8.36
CA GLY A 88 13.02 0.05 7.57
C GLY A 88 13.24 -1.19 8.43
N ARG A 89 14.05 -1.12 9.50
CA ARG A 89 14.21 -2.19 10.48
C ARG A 89 12.90 -2.53 11.18
N ILE A 90 12.15 -1.51 11.59
CA ILE A 90 10.85 -1.66 12.26
C ILE A 90 9.81 -2.20 11.26
N GLU A 91 9.74 -1.66 10.05
CA GLU A 91 8.85 -2.13 8.98
C GLU A 91 9.05 -3.61 8.68
N LEU A 92 10.29 -4.03 8.42
CA LEU A 92 10.65 -5.42 8.19
C LEU A 92 10.25 -6.31 9.38
N SER A 93 10.39 -5.79 10.61
CA SER A 93 9.97 -6.51 11.80
C SER A 93 8.46 -6.68 11.89
N VAL A 94 7.66 -5.67 11.50
CA VAL A 94 6.19 -5.81 11.41
C VAL A 94 5.84 -6.89 10.39
N GLU A 95 6.39 -6.82 9.18
CA GLU A 95 6.06 -7.75 8.10
C GLU A 95 6.43 -9.19 8.43
N VAL A 96 7.66 -9.43 8.90
CA VAL A 96 8.13 -10.77 9.25
C VAL A 96 7.27 -11.37 10.36
N GLN A 97 6.98 -10.61 11.41
CA GLN A 97 6.17 -11.12 12.53
C GLN A 97 4.72 -11.39 12.10
N PHE A 98 4.12 -10.48 11.33
CA PHE A 98 2.78 -10.68 10.77
C PHE A 98 2.72 -11.95 9.90
N LEU A 99 3.67 -12.14 8.98
CA LEU A 99 3.72 -13.31 8.11
C LEU A 99 3.94 -14.62 8.89
N VAL A 100 4.81 -14.62 9.90
CA VAL A 100 5.04 -15.78 10.76
C VAL A 100 3.74 -16.19 11.46
N LEU A 101 3.04 -15.24 12.07
CA LEU A 101 1.80 -15.53 12.80
C LEU A 101 0.64 -15.92 11.88
N CYS A 102 0.48 -15.27 10.73
CA CYS A 102 -0.54 -15.63 9.75
C CYS A 102 -0.35 -17.03 9.15
N ARG A 103 0.89 -17.53 9.10
CA ARG A 103 1.22 -18.88 8.63
C ARG A 103 1.11 -19.95 9.72
N GLN A 104 0.85 -19.59 10.97
CA GLN A 104 0.71 -20.58 12.04
C GLN A 104 -0.56 -21.43 11.85
N PRO A 105 -0.42 -22.76 11.73
CA PRO A 105 -1.57 -23.65 11.64
C PRO A 105 -2.33 -23.66 12.97
N GLY A 106 -3.66 -23.77 12.90
CA GLY A 106 -4.51 -23.89 14.10
C GLY A 106 -4.75 -22.58 14.85
N LEU A 107 -4.31 -21.44 14.32
CA LEU A 107 -4.65 -20.13 14.89
C LEU A 107 -6.15 -19.86 14.75
N ASP A 108 -6.79 -19.47 15.85
CA ASP A 108 -8.20 -19.12 15.90
C ASP A 108 -8.54 -17.88 15.04
N CYS A 109 -9.75 -17.84 14.50
CA CYS A 109 -10.21 -16.77 13.61
C CYS A 109 -10.18 -15.39 14.29
N GLN A 110 -10.52 -15.31 15.58
CA GLN A 110 -10.47 -14.05 16.33
C GLN A 110 -9.03 -13.60 16.53
N ILE A 111 -8.13 -14.52 16.91
CA ILE A 111 -6.71 -14.23 17.09
C ILE A 111 -6.10 -13.72 15.78
N ARG A 112 -6.48 -14.30 14.63
CA ARG A 112 -6.05 -13.78 13.32
C ARG A 112 -6.51 -12.34 13.12
N GLN A 113 -7.78 -12.03 13.35
CA GLN A 113 -8.29 -10.65 13.23
C GLN A 113 -7.55 -9.68 14.15
N ASP A 114 -7.27 -10.08 15.39
CA ASP A 114 -6.52 -9.28 16.35
C ASP A 114 -5.08 -9.02 15.86
N ILE A 115 -4.42 -10.01 15.25
CA ILE A 115 -3.10 -9.85 14.62
C ILE A 115 -3.15 -8.85 13.48
N PHE A 116 -4.13 -8.99 12.57
CA PHE A 116 -4.32 -8.03 11.46
C PHE A 116 -4.49 -6.60 11.99
N TYR A 117 -5.33 -6.43 13.02
CA TYR A 117 -5.58 -5.13 13.63
C TYR A 117 -4.30 -4.53 14.25
N VAL A 118 -3.57 -5.32 15.05
CA VAL A 118 -2.33 -4.85 15.70
C VAL A 118 -1.23 -4.55 14.67
N ALA A 119 -1.10 -5.35 13.61
CA ALA A 119 -0.18 -5.08 12.51
C ALA A 119 -0.52 -3.76 11.80
N GLY A 120 -1.81 -3.49 11.55
CA GLY A 120 -2.28 -2.23 10.99
C GLY A 120 -1.92 -1.03 11.87
N ARG A 121 -2.08 -1.14 13.21
CA ARG A 121 -1.66 -0.08 14.14
C ARG A 121 -0.15 0.14 14.15
N ALA A 122 0.65 -0.92 14.07
CA ALA A 122 2.10 -0.82 13.98
C ALA A 122 2.53 -0.08 12.70
N ALA A 123 1.93 -0.44 11.56
CA ALA A 123 2.17 0.23 10.28
C ALA A 123 1.77 1.70 10.32
N MET A 124 0.57 2.02 10.82
CA MET A 124 0.12 3.41 10.95
C MET A 124 1.02 4.24 11.88
N ALA A 125 1.47 3.68 13.00
CA ALA A 125 2.40 4.35 13.89
C ALA A 125 3.73 4.67 13.18
N LEU A 126 4.23 3.74 12.35
CA LEU A 126 5.42 3.96 11.54
C LEU A 126 5.20 5.05 10.48
N ASP A 127 4.03 5.07 9.83
CA ASP A 127 3.68 6.08 8.83
C ASP A 127 3.63 7.50 9.42
N LEU A 128 3.22 7.62 10.68
CA LEU A 128 3.21 8.87 11.45
C LEU A 128 4.59 9.22 12.06
N GLY A 129 5.61 8.37 11.90
CA GLY A 129 6.94 8.58 12.48
C GLY A 129 7.06 8.24 13.97
N HIS A 130 6.06 7.58 14.56
CA HIS A 130 6.05 7.16 15.96
C HIS A 130 6.73 5.80 16.15
N LEU A 131 8.07 5.77 16.02
CA LEU A 131 8.88 4.54 16.03
C LEU A 131 8.64 3.68 17.28
N GLU A 132 8.69 4.27 18.46
CA GLU A 132 8.47 3.55 19.73
C GLU A 132 7.06 2.96 19.83
N ALA A 133 6.06 3.64 19.26
CA ALA A 133 4.70 3.13 19.24
C ALA A 133 4.59 1.91 18.33
N ALA A 134 5.21 1.97 17.14
CA ALA A 134 5.29 0.83 16.24
C ALA A 134 5.97 -0.37 16.91
N GLU A 135 7.08 -0.17 17.63
CA GLU A 135 7.74 -1.25 18.35
C GLU A 135 6.87 -1.85 19.47
N ARG A 136 6.14 -1.03 20.23
CA ARG A 136 5.19 -1.52 21.23
C ARG A 136 4.11 -2.38 20.61
N GLU A 137 3.60 -1.99 19.44
CA GLU A 137 2.61 -2.78 18.71
C GLU A 137 3.18 -4.10 18.18
N ILE A 138 4.44 -4.14 17.74
CA ILE A 138 5.12 -5.40 17.40
C ILE A 138 5.17 -6.35 18.61
N GLN A 139 5.51 -5.84 19.80
CA GLN A 139 5.53 -6.68 21.00
C GLN A 139 4.13 -7.18 21.38
N ARG A 140 3.11 -6.33 21.24
CA ARG A 140 1.70 -6.73 21.45
C ARG A 140 1.27 -7.80 20.46
N MET A 141 1.68 -7.70 19.19
CA MET A 141 1.36 -8.69 18.17
C MET A 141 1.91 -10.07 18.52
N LYS A 142 3.15 -10.14 19.00
CA LYS A 142 3.77 -11.38 19.49
C LYS A 142 3.00 -11.98 20.66
N GLN A 143 2.52 -11.13 21.58
CA GLN A 143 1.71 -11.58 22.72
C GLN A 143 0.39 -12.19 22.25
N VAL A 144 -0.35 -11.50 21.37
CA VAL A 144 -1.61 -12.01 20.80
C VAL A 144 -1.41 -13.36 20.09
N GLY A 145 -0.35 -13.50 19.29
CA GLY A 145 -0.02 -14.74 18.58
C GLY A 145 0.48 -15.89 19.47
N SER A 146 0.91 -15.59 20.70
CA SER A 146 1.39 -16.58 21.68
C SER A 146 0.29 -17.16 22.57
N VAL A 147 -0.94 -16.61 22.52
CA VAL A 147 -2.05 -17.12 23.32
C VAL A 147 -2.45 -18.49 22.79
N GLU A 148 -2.26 -19.54 23.61
CA GLU A 148 -2.75 -20.89 23.29
C GLU A 148 -4.24 -20.82 22.90
N PRO A 149 -4.67 -21.56 21.86
CA PRO A 149 -6.06 -21.55 21.44
C PRO A 149 -6.91 -21.91 22.65
N ARG A 150 -7.77 -20.97 23.07
CA ARG A 150 -8.74 -21.20 24.14
C ARG A 150 -9.56 -22.42 23.73
N ARG A 151 -9.31 -23.56 24.39
CA ARG A 151 -10.14 -24.77 24.21
C ARG A 151 -11.59 -24.34 24.37
N SER A 152 -12.34 -24.41 23.28
CA SER A 152 -13.77 -24.19 23.25
C SER A 152 -14.41 -25.09 24.32
N ARG A 153 -14.87 -24.48 25.42
CA ARG A 153 -15.74 -25.12 26.40
C ARG A 153 -17.16 -25.04 25.86
N TYR A 154 -17.45 -25.83 24.85
CA TYR A 154 -18.81 -26.21 24.51
C TYR A 154 -18.79 -27.72 24.32
N GLY A 155 -19.29 -28.42 25.34
CA GLY A 155 -19.67 -29.83 25.28
C GLY A 155 -21.11 -30.00 24.84
#